data_AF-A0A1X1ZCP6-F1
#
_entry.id   AF-A0A1X1ZCP6-F1
#
_cell.length_a   1.000
_cell.length_b   1.000
_cell.length_c   1.000
_cell.angle_alpha   90.00
_cell.angle_beta   90.00
_cell.angle_gamma   90.00
#
_symmetry.space_group_name_H-M   'P 1'
#
loop_
_entity.id
_entity.type
_entity.pdbx_description
1 polymer ?
#
loop_
_entity_poly.entity_id
_entity_poly.type
_entity_poly.pdbx_seq_one_letter_code
_entity_poly.pdbx_strand_id
1 'polypeptide(L)'
;MRPHVAAALRAAARASAPRPASAKRAAKDFQRGLFPALGAEIRWAFTPPRTWLMGVVVNVIFAAGWLLVQPLTPGRHHHDWAVLVGTYFSSWVLADVTTTNLLGADHYRVRQALSDGVPLWRVMLIKNLALLAIVGLPTLVAAMALTLWFQTPGRLAVTIPTVAVPIVSWLGVGNLISVLHPVSVEPLIRRWRQRADHRRTGGWVLALTLPYALYYIADPMDGVEHRVLWTQLPKLIWPVFGRDTKSLVHLATAAGVWIVGTIAALLWARRRGFQIR
;
A
#
# COMPACT_ATOMS: atom_id res chain seq x y z
N MET A 1 4.50 30.61 -23.65
CA MET A 1 3.85 29.77 -22.61
C MET A 1 2.62 30.53 -22.10
N ARG A 2 1.40 30.01 -22.23
CA ARG A 2 0.16 30.77 -21.91
C ARG A 2 0.09 31.12 -20.40
N PRO A 3 -0.31 32.34 -20.01
CA PRO A 3 -0.26 32.83 -18.62
C PRO A 3 -1.05 31.95 -17.62
N HIS A 4 -2.18 31.37 -18.06
CA HIS A 4 -2.97 30.44 -17.25
C HIS A 4 -2.23 29.13 -16.93
N VAL A 5 -1.42 28.63 -17.87
CA VAL A 5 -0.62 27.41 -17.67
C VAL A 5 0.48 27.67 -16.65
N ALA A 6 1.12 28.84 -16.71
CA ALA A 6 2.14 29.23 -15.73
C ALA A 6 1.54 29.42 -14.32
N ALA A 7 0.34 29.99 -14.21
CA ALA A 7 -0.36 30.14 -12.94
C ALA A 7 -0.75 28.78 -12.33
N ALA A 8 -1.30 27.88 -13.14
CA ALA A 8 -1.67 26.52 -12.73
C ALA A 8 -0.44 25.71 -12.28
N LEU A 9 0.67 25.78 -13.02
CA LEU A 9 1.92 25.10 -12.66
C LEU A 9 2.51 25.64 -11.35
N ARG A 10 2.47 26.95 -11.12
CA ARG A 10 2.92 27.55 -9.84
C ARG A 10 2.02 27.16 -8.68
N ALA A 11 0.70 27.11 -8.89
CA ALA A 11 -0.25 26.67 -7.88
C ALA A 11 -0.03 25.19 -7.52
N ALA A 12 0.14 24.32 -8.51
CA ALA A 12 0.48 22.92 -8.32
C ALA A 12 1.83 22.75 -7.60
N ALA A 13 2.87 23.47 -8.03
CA ALA A 13 4.18 23.43 -7.38
C ALA A 13 4.15 23.89 -5.92
N ARG A 14 3.38 24.93 -5.59
CA ARG A 14 3.17 25.39 -4.21
C ARG A 14 2.33 24.42 -3.38
N ALA A 15 1.34 23.79 -4.00
CA ALA A 15 0.51 22.78 -3.37
C ALA A 15 1.32 21.52 -3.05
N SER A 16 2.28 21.13 -3.90
CA SER A 16 3.15 19.96 -3.74
C SER A 16 4.42 20.22 -2.91
N ALA A 17 4.65 21.46 -2.48
CA ALA A 17 5.86 21.81 -1.72
C ALA A 17 5.87 21.16 -0.32
N PRO A 18 6.99 20.57 0.13
CA PRO A 18 7.12 20.02 1.48
C PRO A 18 6.87 21.10 2.55
N ARG A 19 6.07 20.77 3.57
CA ARG A 19 5.77 21.66 4.71
C ARG A 19 6.30 21.07 6.02
N PRO A 20 7.62 21.15 6.28
CA PRO A 20 8.25 20.44 7.41
C PRO A 20 7.75 20.93 8.78
N ALA A 21 7.42 22.22 8.93
CA ALA A 21 6.94 22.76 10.21
C ALA A 21 5.50 22.33 10.56
N SER A 22 4.61 22.20 9.57
CA SER A 22 3.26 21.65 9.81
C SER A 22 3.33 20.15 10.06
N ALA A 23 4.19 19.44 9.31
CA ALA A 23 4.46 18.02 9.51
C ALA A 23 4.93 17.76 10.96
N LYS A 24 6.01 18.41 11.42
CA LYS A 24 6.50 18.23 12.80
C LYS A 24 5.43 18.51 13.87
N ARG A 25 4.60 19.55 13.70
CA ARG A 25 3.49 19.84 14.64
C ARG A 25 2.43 18.74 14.66
N ALA A 26 2.11 18.18 13.50
CA ALA A 26 1.15 17.08 13.36
C ALA A 26 1.71 15.72 13.85
N ALA A 27 2.97 15.65 14.31
CA ALA A 27 3.52 14.44 14.94
C ALA A 27 2.89 14.17 16.31
N LYS A 28 2.49 15.22 17.04
CA LYS A 28 1.79 15.11 18.33
C LYS A 28 0.48 14.32 18.22
N ASP A 29 -0.12 14.26 17.04
CA ASP A 29 -1.35 13.52 16.83
C ASP A 29 -1.17 12.00 17.05
N PHE A 30 0.04 11.45 16.88
CA PHE A 30 0.33 10.04 17.17
C PHE A 30 0.32 9.70 18.67
N GLN A 31 0.47 10.71 19.56
CA GLN A 31 0.42 10.51 21.01
C GLN A 31 -1.01 10.37 21.55
N ARG A 32 -2.01 10.85 20.79
CA ARG A 32 -3.43 10.75 21.16
C ARG A 32 -3.93 9.31 21.15
N GLY A 33 -5.02 9.02 21.84
CA GLY A 33 -5.68 7.70 21.78
C GLY A 33 -5.90 7.20 20.35
N LEU A 34 -6.04 5.88 20.17
CA LEU A 34 -6.01 5.22 18.85
C LEU A 34 -7.00 5.84 17.84
N PHE A 35 -8.27 6.02 18.24
CA PHE A 35 -9.30 6.58 17.35
C PHE A 35 -9.06 8.06 16.99
N PRO A 36 -8.79 8.97 17.95
CA PRO A 36 -8.37 10.33 17.61
C PRO A 36 -7.13 10.42 16.71
N ALA A 37 -6.15 9.54 16.93
CA ALA A 37 -4.93 9.50 16.12
C ALA A 37 -5.21 9.00 14.70
N LEU A 38 -6.08 7.99 14.55
CA LEU A 38 -6.56 7.51 13.26
C LEU A 38 -7.30 8.61 12.49
N GLY A 39 -8.25 9.30 13.14
CA GLY A 39 -8.98 10.41 12.52
C GLY A 39 -8.05 11.55 12.10
N ALA A 40 -7.03 11.85 12.92
CA ALA A 40 -6.01 12.83 12.58
C ALA A 40 -5.14 12.39 11.39
N GLU A 41 -4.79 11.10 11.31
CA GLU A 41 -4.01 10.54 10.20
C GLU A 41 -4.80 10.54 8.89
N ILE A 42 -6.10 10.18 8.93
CA ILE A 42 -6.99 10.29 7.78
C ILE A 42 -7.07 11.74 7.32
N ARG A 43 -7.32 12.69 8.24
CA ARG A 43 -7.34 14.12 7.92
C ARG A 43 -6.00 14.59 7.33
N TRP A 44 -4.88 14.11 7.85
CA TRP A 44 -3.55 14.44 7.34
C TRP A 44 -3.34 13.94 5.91
N ALA A 45 -3.82 12.73 5.57
CA ALA A 45 -3.72 12.18 4.22
C ALA A 45 -4.37 13.09 3.15
N PHE A 46 -5.45 13.80 3.52
CA PHE A 46 -6.12 14.77 2.65
C PHE A 46 -5.58 16.20 2.76
N THR A 47 -4.62 16.46 3.65
CA THR A 47 -3.99 17.76 3.84
C THR A 47 -2.88 17.98 2.79
N PRO A 48 -2.83 19.16 2.12
CA PRO A 48 -1.73 19.48 1.20
C PRO A 48 -0.35 19.35 1.88
N PRO A 49 0.64 18.67 1.26
CA PRO A 49 0.77 18.44 -0.18
C PRO A 49 0.14 17.16 -0.76
N ARG A 50 -0.64 16.39 0.02
CA ARG A 50 -1.33 15.16 -0.46
C ARG A 50 -0.41 14.19 -1.21
N THR A 51 0.89 14.18 -0.90
CA THR A 51 1.91 13.41 -1.63
C THR A 51 1.59 11.93 -1.66
N TRP A 52 1.11 11.40 -0.53
CA TRP A 52 0.62 10.03 -0.43
C TRP A 52 -0.60 9.78 -1.33
N LEU A 53 -1.62 10.65 -1.27
CA LEU A 53 -2.84 10.50 -2.07
C LEU A 53 -2.56 10.65 -3.58
N MET A 54 -1.61 11.50 -3.96
CA MET A 54 -1.15 11.60 -5.36
C MET A 54 -0.54 10.29 -5.84
N GLY A 55 0.23 9.58 -5.00
CA GLY A 55 0.70 8.23 -5.31
C GLY A 55 -0.46 7.28 -5.55
N VAL A 56 -1.44 7.24 -4.64
CA VAL A 56 -2.67 6.45 -4.80
C VAL A 56 -3.37 6.77 -6.12
N VAL A 57 -3.59 8.05 -6.44
CA VAL A 57 -4.29 8.47 -7.67
C VAL A 57 -3.51 8.06 -8.92
N VAL A 58 -2.19 8.26 -8.94
CA VAL A 58 -1.34 7.83 -10.05
C VAL A 58 -1.42 6.31 -10.24
N ASN A 59 -1.43 5.54 -9.15
CA ASN A 59 -1.57 4.09 -9.22
C ASN A 59 -2.95 3.65 -9.71
N VAL A 60 -4.01 4.34 -9.29
CA VAL A 60 -5.36 4.09 -9.80
C VAL A 60 -5.42 4.35 -11.31
N ILE A 61 -4.76 5.41 -11.80
CA ILE A 61 -4.66 5.69 -13.23
C ILE A 61 -3.88 4.61 -13.96
N PHE A 62 -2.73 4.17 -13.43
CA PHE A 62 -1.96 3.08 -14.03
C PHE A 62 -2.71 1.75 -14.02
N ALA A 63 -3.38 1.41 -12.92
CA ALA A 63 -4.23 0.23 -12.82
C ALA A 63 -5.38 0.28 -13.83
N ALA A 64 -6.05 1.44 -13.98
CA ALA A 64 -7.09 1.64 -14.99
C ALA A 64 -6.52 1.58 -16.41
N GLY A 65 -5.33 2.14 -16.67
CA GLY A 65 -4.64 2.06 -17.95
C GLY A 65 -4.22 0.64 -18.31
N TRP A 66 -3.83 -0.17 -17.33
CA TRP A 66 -3.51 -1.59 -17.53
C TRP A 66 -4.71 -2.39 -18.04
N LEU A 67 -5.92 -2.08 -17.56
CA LEU A 67 -7.17 -2.67 -18.06
C LEU A 67 -7.45 -2.35 -19.55
N LEU A 68 -6.80 -1.32 -20.12
CA LEU A 68 -6.88 -0.99 -21.55
C LEU A 68 -5.88 -1.79 -22.40
N VAL A 69 -4.70 -2.14 -21.84
CA VAL A 69 -3.60 -2.83 -22.57
C VAL A 69 -3.77 -4.34 -22.55
N GLN A 70 -4.19 -4.89 -21.41
CA GLN A 70 -4.77 -6.22 -21.37
C GLN A 70 -6.29 -6.06 -21.26
N PRO A 71 -6.98 -5.80 -22.38
CA PRO A 71 -8.42 -5.99 -22.39
C PRO A 71 -8.65 -7.43 -21.94
N LEU A 72 -9.38 -7.60 -20.85
CA LEU A 72 -9.72 -8.91 -20.29
C LEU A 72 -10.41 -9.71 -21.39
N THR A 73 -9.64 -10.52 -22.12
CA THR A 73 -10.09 -11.11 -23.39
C THR A 73 -11.35 -11.95 -23.13
N PRO A 74 -12.48 -11.63 -23.78
CA PRO A 74 -13.74 -12.31 -23.53
C PRO A 74 -13.66 -13.69 -24.17
N GLY A 75 -13.25 -14.71 -23.41
CA GLY A 75 -13.11 -16.06 -23.99
C GLY A 75 -13.09 -17.24 -23.04
N ARG A 76 -12.51 -17.16 -21.83
CA ARG A 76 -12.33 -18.38 -20.99
C ARG A 76 -12.68 -18.29 -19.50
N HIS A 77 -12.87 -17.09 -18.93
CA HIS A 77 -13.11 -16.92 -17.48
C HIS A 77 -14.33 -16.03 -17.15
N HIS A 78 -15.47 -16.25 -17.81
CA HIS A 78 -16.67 -15.41 -17.65
C HIS A 78 -17.29 -15.43 -16.24
N HIS A 79 -16.90 -16.35 -15.36
CA HIS A 79 -17.62 -16.58 -14.11
C HIS A 79 -17.14 -15.78 -12.90
N ASP A 80 -16.02 -15.03 -12.98
CA ASP A 80 -15.44 -14.34 -11.81
C ASP A 80 -14.93 -12.91 -12.07
N TRP A 81 -15.55 -12.20 -13.02
CA TRP A 81 -15.11 -10.86 -13.44
C TRP A 81 -14.96 -9.85 -12.30
N ALA A 82 -15.92 -9.81 -11.36
CA ALA A 82 -15.90 -8.88 -10.23
C ALA A 82 -14.82 -9.24 -9.18
N VAL A 83 -14.61 -10.54 -8.94
CA VAL A 83 -13.56 -11.03 -8.04
C VAL A 83 -12.19 -10.75 -8.65
N LEU A 84 -12.04 -11.05 -9.94
CA LEU A 84 -10.80 -10.88 -10.68
C LEU A 84 -10.40 -9.41 -10.74
N VAL A 85 -11.29 -8.52 -11.18
CA VAL A 85 -11.03 -7.08 -11.20
C VAL A 85 -10.80 -6.54 -9.79
N GLY A 86 -11.59 -6.96 -8.79
CA GLY A 86 -11.44 -6.53 -7.41
C GLY A 86 -10.09 -6.94 -6.80
N THR A 87 -9.67 -8.17 -7.03
CA THR A 87 -8.39 -8.71 -6.55
C THR A 87 -7.21 -8.11 -7.29
N TYR A 88 -7.24 -8.01 -8.63
CA TYR A 88 -6.17 -7.37 -9.40
C TYR A 88 -6.02 -5.89 -9.04
N PHE A 89 -7.13 -5.16 -8.99
CA PHE A 89 -7.12 -3.76 -8.61
C PHE A 89 -6.63 -3.58 -7.17
N SER A 90 -7.08 -4.41 -6.23
CA SER A 90 -6.65 -4.38 -4.84
C SER A 90 -5.15 -4.69 -4.71
N SER A 91 -4.67 -5.79 -5.26
CA SER A 91 -3.26 -6.16 -5.20
C SER A 91 -2.38 -5.09 -5.84
N TRP A 92 -2.76 -4.54 -7.01
CA TRP A 92 -1.93 -3.55 -7.70
C TRP A 92 -1.87 -2.21 -6.94
N VAL A 93 -3.03 -1.67 -6.57
CA VAL A 93 -3.11 -0.37 -5.89
C VAL A 93 -2.49 -0.46 -4.50
N LEU A 94 -2.75 -1.53 -3.74
CA LEU A 94 -2.17 -1.68 -2.40
C LEU A 94 -0.71 -2.06 -2.44
N ALA A 95 -0.25 -2.93 -3.35
CA ALA A 95 1.17 -3.25 -3.46
C ALA A 95 1.97 -1.96 -3.62
N ASP A 96 1.61 -1.11 -4.58
CA ASP A 96 2.34 0.14 -4.78
C ASP A 96 2.19 1.10 -3.62
N VAL A 97 0.98 1.38 -3.12
CA VAL A 97 0.77 2.35 -2.03
C VAL A 97 1.43 1.93 -0.71
N THR A 98 1.46 0.62 -0.41
CA THR A 98 2.08 0.09 0.82
C THR A 98 3.60 0.00 0.72
N THR A 99 4.14 -0.28 -0.47
CA THR A 99 5.58 -0.49 -0.67
C THR A 99 6.33 0.76 -1.16
N THR A 100 5.64 1.79 -1.67
CA THR A 100 6.20 3.13 -1.96
C THR A 100 6.53 3.96 -0.70
N ASN A 101 6.68 3.26 0.44
CA ASN A 101 7.36 3.73 1.64
C ASN A 101 6.56 4.79 2.42
N LEU A 102 5.52 4.30 3.08
CA LEU A 102 4.60 5.01 3.96
C LEU A 102 5.29 5.81 5.08
N LEU A 103 6.43 5.30 5.56
CA LEU A 103 7.20 5.94 6.64
C LEU A 103 8.12 7.05 6.10
N GLY A 104 8.83 6.84 5.00
CA GLY A 104 9.71 7.87 4.44
C GLY A 104 8.96 8.95 3.66
N ALA A 105 7.77 8.66 3.13
CA ALA A 105 6.90 9.69 2.57
C ALA A 105 6.49 10.74 3.62
N ASP A 106 6.33 10.32 4.87
CA ASP A 106 5.97 11.17 6.01
C ASP A 106 7.14 11.34 7.01
N HIS A 107 8.37 11.32 6.50
CA HIS A 107 9.58 11.25 7.31
C HIS A 107 9.71 12.33 8.39
N TYR A 108 9.28 13.57 8.12
CA TYR A 108 9.32 14.65 9.11
C TYR A 108 8.43 14.36 10.32
N ARG A 109 7.24 13.80 10.10
CA ARG A 109 6.30 13.42 11.17
C ARG A 109 6.75 12.19 11.91
N VAL A 110 7.14 11.15 11.19
CA VAL A 110 7.60 9.88 11.77
C VAL A 110 8.84 10.11 12.62
N ARG A 111 9.84 10.85 12.12
CA ARG A 111 11.06 11.15 12.89
C ARG A 111 10.76 11.97 14.15
N GLN A 112 9.88 12.96 14.06
CA GLN A 112 9.47 13.76 15.21
C GLN A 112 8.69 12.92 16.24
N ALA A 113 7.76 12.07 15.79
CA ALA A 113 7.00 11.21 16.69
C ALA A 113 7.91 10.24 17.45
N LEU A 114 8.90 9.65 16.77
CA LEU A 114 9.90 8.78 17.38
C LEU A 114 10.79 9.55 18.38
N SER A 115 11.20 10.79 18.07
CA SER A 115 11.95 11.63 19.02
C SER A 115 11.12 12.05 20.23
N ASP A 116 9.80 12.20 20.04
CA ASP A 116 8.85 12.54 21.10
C ASP A 116 8.43 11.28 21.92
N GLY A 117 9.13 10.15 21.74
CA GLY A 117 8.95 8.91 22.52
C GLY A 117 7.80 8.01 22.05
N VAL A 118 7.15 8.30 20.91
CA VAL A 118 6.10 7.41 20.38
C VAL A 118 6.76 6.12 19.87
N PRO A 119 6.30 4.94 20.32
CA PRO A 119 6.89 3.69 19.85
C PRO A 119 6.55 3.43 18.37
N LEU A 120 7.53 2.91 17.61
CA LEU A 120 7.40 2.68 16.17
C LEU A 120 6.18 1.80 15.80
N TRP A 121 5.90 0.77 16.60
CA TRP A 121 4.75 -0.12 16.35
C TRP A 121 3.42 0.63 16.32
N ARG A 122 3.28 1.67 17.14
CA ARG A 122 2.07 2.49 17.21
C ARG A 122 1.93 3.38 15.98
N VAL A 123 3.03 3.96 15.51
CA VAL A 123 3.07 4.74 14.27
C VAL A 123 2.67 3.84 13.09
N MET A 124 3.23 2.64 13.00
CA MET A 124 2.91 1.66 11.94
C MET A 124 1.45 1.21 12.01
N LEU A 125 0.94 0.92 13.21
CA LEU A 125 -0.46 0.53 13.39
C LEU A 125 -1.42 1.63 12.94
N ILE A 126 -1.22 2.87 13.38
CA ILE A 126 -2.08 4.01 13.01
C ILE A 126 -2.06 4.22 11.49
N LYS A 127 -0.88 4.16 10.88
CA LYS A 127 -0.74 4.32 9.43
C LYS A 127 -1.40 3.18 8.65
N ASN A 128 -1.28 1.94 9.11
CA ASN A 128 -1.96 0.79 8.50
C ASN A 128 -3.48 0.89 8.62
N LEU A 129 -4.00 1.33 9.76
CA LEU A 129 -5.43 1.56 9.93
C LEU A 129 -5.94 2.68 9.02
N ALA A 130 -5.16 3.76 8.85
CA ALA A 130 -5.49 4.82 7.91
C ALA A 130 -5.48 4.33 6.45
N LEU A 131 -4.47 3.54 6.06
CA LEU A 131 -4.42 2.90 4.74
C LEU A 131 -5.60 1.97 4.49
N LEU A 132 -5.93 1.14 5.47
CA LEU A 132 -7.07 0.24 5.43
C LEU A 132 -8.36 1.04 5.27
N ALA A 133 -8.54 2.13 6.00
CA ALA A 133 -9.73 2.97 5.93
C ALA A 133 -9.87 3.73 4.59
N ILE A 134 -8.78 4.25 4.04
CA ILE A 134 -8.82 5.11 2.84
C ILE A 134 -8.78 4.31 1.54
N VAL A 135 -8.09 3.17 1.52
CA VAL A 135 -7.87 2.39 0.30
C VAL A 135 -8.46 0.99 0.42
N GLY A 136 -8.16 0.28 1.50
CA GLY A 136 -8.57 -1.13 1.67
C GLY A 136 -10.09 -1.31 1.71
N LEU A 137 -10.79 -0.61 2.62
CA LEU A 137 -12.24 -0.71 2.79
C LEU A 137 -13.00 -0.21 1.55
N PRO A 138 -12.68 0.95 0.95
CA PRO A 138 -13.35 1.37 -0.28
C PRO A 138 -13.16 0.36 -1.43
N THR A 139 -11.97 -0.25 -1.54
CA THR A 139 -11.72 -1.29 -2.55
C THR A 139 -12.55 -2.55 -2.29
N LEU A 140 -12.62 -2.99 -1.04
CA LEU A 140 -13.44 -4.14 -0.65
C LEU A 140 -14.93 -3.87 -0.91
N VAL A 141 -15.43 -2.69 -0.53
CA VAL A 141 -16.81 -2.27 -0.78
C VAL A 141 -17.10 -2.21 -2.28
N ALA A 142 -16.19 -1.66 -3.08
CA ALA A 142 -16.33 -1.63 -4.54
C ALA A 142 -16.39 -3.04 -5.13
N ALA A 143 -15.53 -3.96 -4.69
CA ALA A 143 -15.54 -5.35 -5.14
C ALA A 143 -16.84 -6.09 -4.73
N MET A 144 -17.35 -5.83 -3.52
CA MET A 144 -18.64 -6.36 -3.07
C MET A 144 -19.79 -5.82 -3.92
N ALA A 145 -19.82 -4.51 -4.18
CA ALA A 145 -20.85 -3.87 -5.01
C ALA A 145 -20.83 -4.41 -6.45
N LEU A 146 -19.65 -4.55 -7.05
CA LEU A 146 -19.50 -5.17 -8.38
C LEU A 146 -19.95 -6.64 -8.39
N THR A 147 -19.65 -7.39 -7.32
CA THR A 147 -20.10 -8.79 -7.20
C THR A 147 -21.62 -8.86 -7.12
N LEU A 148 -22.26 -8.02 -6.30
CA LEU A 148 -23.71 -7.97 -6.19
C LEU A 148 -24.40 -7.50 -7.48
N TRP A 149 -23.72 -6.66 -8.28
CA TRP A 149 -24.27 -6.15 -9.53
C TRP A 149 -24.17 -7.15 -10.68
N PHE A 150 -23.05 -7.88 -10.77
CA PHE A 150 -22.75 -8.76 -11.91
C PHE A 150 -22.86 -10.26 -11.60
N GLN A 151 -23.04 -10.65 -10.33
CA GLN A 151 -23.04 -12.05 -9.90
C GLN A 151 -24.10 -12.32 -8.83
N THR A 152 -24.18 -13.58 -8.38
CA THR A 152 -25.10 -13.99 -7.31
C THR A 152 -24.59 -13.58 -5.93
N PRO A 153 -25.47 -13.24 -4.97
CA PRO A 153 -25.04 -12.85 -3.61
C PRO A 153 -24.17 -13.88 -2.89
N GLY A 154 -24.33 -15.18 -3.19
CA GLY A 154 -23.49 -16.25 -2.64
C GLY A 154 -22.01 -16.14 -3.01
N ARG A 155 -21.66 -15.42 -4.09
CA ARG A 155 -20.27 -15.15 -4.48
C ARG A 155 -19.53 -14.24 -3.52
N LEU A 156 -20.23 -13.48 -2.67
CA LEU A 156 -19.59 -12.64 -1.64
C LEU A 156 -18.71 -13.44 -0.68
N ALA A 157 -19.09 -14.70 -0.39
CA ALA A 157 -18.30 -15.60 0.45
C ALA A 157 -16.92 -15.91 -0.15
N VAL A 158 -16.76 -15.75 -1.47
CA VAL A 158 -15.49 -15.88 -2.19
C VAL A 158 -14.85 -14.52 -2.40
N THR A 159 -15.61 -13.50 -2.87
CA THR A 159 -15.08 -12.16 -3.15
C THR A 159 -14.40 -11.54 -1.92
N ILE A 160 -15.06 -11.58 -0.76
CA ILE A 160 -14.56 -10.88 0.44
C ILE A 160 -13.17 -11.40 0.84
N PRO A 161 -12.96 -12.72 1.03
CA PRO A 161 -11.63 -13.25 1.32
C PRO A 161 -10.60 -12.98 0.21
N THR A 162 -10.98 -13.15 -1.06
CA THR A 162 -10.03 -12.98 -2.20
C THR A 162 -9.54 -11.53 -2.32
N VAL A 163 -10.31 -10.54 -1.86
CA VAL A 163 -9.90 -9.14 -1.83
C VAL A 163 -9.24 -8.76 -0.49
N ALA A 164 -9.74 -9.27 0.63
CA ALA A 164 -9.20 -8.95 1.96
C ALA A 164 -7.79 -9.53 2.19
N VAL A 165 -7.49 -10.70 1.64
CA VAL A 165 -6.19 -11.37 1.80
C VAL A 165 -5.03 -10.54 1.24
N PRO A 166 -5.08 -10.05 -0.02
CA PRO A 166 -4.07 -9.12 -0.53
C PRO A 166 -3.97 -7.84 0.30
N ILE A 167 -5.10 -7.23 0.70
CA ILE A 167 -5.11 -6.01 1.51
C ILE A 167 -4.26 -6.20 2.77
N VAL A 168 -4.55 -7.25 3.55
CA VAL A 168 -3.88 -7.49 4.83
C VAL A 168 -2.42 -7.90 4.62
N SER A 169 -2.13 -8.76 3.63
CA SER A 169 -0.77 -9.22 3.34
C SER A 169 0.15 -8.06 2.94
N TRP A 170 -0.32 -7.17 2.06
CA TRP A 170 0.46 -6.02 1.59
C TRP A 170 0.71 -4.98 2.68
N LEU A 171 -0.21 -4.79 3.64
CA LEU A 171 0.08 -3.96 4.82
C LEU A 171 1.29 -4.50 5.60
N GLY A 172 1.45 -5.83 5.68
CA GLY A 172 2.57 -6.50 6.35
C GLY A 172 3.90 -6.34 5.62
N VAL A 173 3.85 -6.56 4.31
CA VAL A 173 5.02 -6.42 3.42
C VAL A 173 5.46 -4.96 3.35
N GLY A 174 4.52 -4.03 3.22
CA GLY A 174 4.77 -2.59 3.21
C GLY A 174 5.38 -2.07 4.51
N ASN A 175 4.97 -2.61 5.66
CA ASN A 175 5.59 -2.34 6.96
C ASN A 175 7.10 -2.64 6.95
N LEU A 176 7.48 -3.83 6.47
CA LEU A 176 8.87 -4.27 6.40
C LEU A 176 9.67 -3.40 5.43
N ILE A 177 9.16 -3.17 4.22
CA ILE A 177 9.83 -2.38 3.19
C ILE A 177 10.00 -0.93 3.61
N SER A 178 8.99 -0.34 4.27
CA SER A 178 9.07 1.03 4.78
C SER A 178 10.16 1.22 5.84
N VAL A 179 10.57 0.15 6.52
CA VAL A 179 11.69 0.17 7.48
C VAL A 179 13.03 -0.19 6.81
N LEU A 180 13.04 -1.13 5.85
CA LEU A 180 14.26 -1.53 5.13
C LEU A 180 14.73 -0.45 4.15
N HIS A 181 13.80 0.24 3.52
CA HIS A 181 14.07 1.19 2.45
C HIS A 181 13.32 2.54 2.61
N PRO A 182 13.53 3.27 3.73
CA PRO A 182 12.89 4.56 3.97
C PRO A 182 13.51 5.67 3.09
N VAL A 183 12.95 5.89 1.92
CA VAL A 183 13.24 7.01 1.00
C VAL A 183 12.44 8.26 1.35
N SER A 184 13.12 9.36 1.63
CA SER A 184 12.47 10.66 1.81
C SER A 184 11.79 11.14 0.52
N VAL A 185 10.57 11.70 0.63
CA VAL A 185 9.94 12.42 -0.47
C VAL A 185 10.71 13.72 -0.72
N GLU A 186 11.31 13.81 -1.90
CA GLU A 186 12.05 14.99 -2.36
C GLU A 186 11.47 15.49 -3.68
N PRO A 187 11.42 16.83 -3.90
CA PRO A 187 10.97 17.40 -5.16
C PRO A 187 11.79 16.85 -6.34
N LEU A 188 11.11 16.51 -7.44
CA LEU A 188 11.75 16.01 -8.68
C LEU A 188 12.86 16.94 -9.19
N ILE A 189 12.69 18.27 -9.06
CA ILE A 189 13.70 19.25 -9.44
C ILE A 189 14.98 19.12 -8.60
N ARG A 190 14.83 18.82 -7.31
CA ARG A 190 15.98 18.61 -6.41
C ARG A 190 16.68 17.30 -6.76
N ARG A 191 15.92 16.24 -7.05
CA ARG A 191 16.45 14.96 -7.52
C ARG A 191 17.20 15.11 -8.86
N TRP A 192 16.64 15.87 -9.79
CA TRP A 192 17.26 16.15 -11.09
C TRP A 192 18.58 16.93 -10.99
N ARG A 193 18.65 17.88 -10.05
CA ARG A 193 19.90 18.59 -9.74
C ARG A 193 20.95 17.67 -9.11
N GLN A 194 20.52 16.63 -8.40
CA GLN A 194 21.39 15.64 -7.74
C GLN A 194 21.55 14.34 -8.55
N ARG A 195 21.24 14.34 -9.85
CA ARG A 195 21.24 13.14 -10.70
C ARG A 195 22.58 12.38 -10.76
N ALA A 196 23.70 13.07 -10.48
CA ALA A 196 25.03 12.47 -10.43
C ALA A 196 25.25 11.58 -9.19
N ASP A 197 24.40 11.67 -8.17
CA ASP A 197 24.44 10.75 -7.03
C ASP A 197 23.70 9.45 -7.39
N HIS A 198 24.47 8.51 -7.95
CA HIS A 198 23.97 7.21 -8.39
C HIS A 198 23.40 6.36 -7.25
N ARG A 199 23.94 6.48 -6.02
CA ARG A 199 23.43 5.73 -4.87
C ARG A 199 22.04 6.20 -4.46
N ARG A 200 21.85 7.53 -4.43
CA ARG A 200 20.57 8.14 -4.06
C ARG A 200 19.50 7.95 -5.14
N THR A 201 19.89 8.08 -6.39
CA THR A 201 19.03 7.79 -7.55
C THR A 201 18.65 6.31 -7.60
N GLY A 202 19.63 5.41 -7.39
CA GLY A 202 19.40 3.97 -7.37
C GLY A 202 18.44 3.53 -6.28
N GLY A 203 18.57 4.05 -5.04
CA GLY A 203 17.61 3.78 -3.98
C GLY A 203 16.20 4.28 -4.30
N TRP A 204 16.07 5.44 -4.95
CA TRP A 204 14.77 5.93 -5.37
C TRP A 204 14.12 5.09 -6.46
N VAL A 205 14.89 4.73 -7.50
CA VAL A 205 14.41 3.83 -8.55
C VAL A 205 14.01 2.50 -7.94
N LEU A 206 14.82 1.94 -7.04
CA LEU A 206 14.49 0.72 -6.33
C LEU A 206 13.17 0.86 -5.56
N ALA A 207 12.96 1.95 -4.82
CA ALA A 207 11.69 2.18 -4.12
C ALA A 207 10.47 2.31 -5.05
N LEU A 208 10.67 2.77 -6.28
CA LEU A 208 9.62 2.80 -7.30
C LEU A 208 9.39 1.44 -7.94
N THR A 209 10.43 0.66 -8.22
CA THR A 209 10.33 -0.61 -8.94
C THR A 209 10.07 -1.81 -8.04
N LEU A 210 10.49 -1.74 -6.78
CA LEU A 210 10.33 -2.80 -5.78
C LEU A 210 8.87 -3.22 -5.58
N PRO A 211 7.87 -2.31 -5.50
CA PRO A 211 6.47 -2.70 -5.54
C PRO A 211 6.11 -3.67 -6.65
N TYR A 212 6.52 -3.34 -7.88
CA TYR A 212 6.17 -4.08 -9.09
C TYR A 212 6.94 -5.41 -9.17
N ALA A 213 8.22 -5.40 -8.78
CA ALA A 213 9.04 -6.61 -8.71
C ALA A 213 8.49 -7.58 -7.66
N LEU A 214 8.10 -7.09 -6.48
CA LEU A 214 7.50 -7.90 -5.43
C LEU A 214 6.11 -8.36 -5.81
N TYR A 215 5.30 -7.53 -6.47
CA TYR A 215 4.02 -7.94 -7.01
C TYR A 215 4.18 -9.14 -7.95
N TYR A 216 5.14 -9.08 -8.88
CA TYR A 216 5.44 -10.18 -9.79
C TYR A 216 5.87 -11.49 -9.10
N ILE A 217 6.53 -11.40 -7.94
CA ILE A 217 7.00 -12.55 -7.17
C ILE A 217 5.92 -13.08 -6.21
N ALA A 218 5.14 -12.18 -5.59
CA ALA A 218 4.24 -12.49 -4.48
C ALA A 218 2.83 -12.84 -4.95
N ASP A 219 2.38 -12.31 -6.09
CA ASP A 219 1.07 -12.58 -6.69
C ASP A 219 1.31 -13.22 -8.07
N PRO A 220 1.49 -14.55 -8.13
CA PRO A 220 1.57 -15.23 -9.41
C PRO A 220 0.17 -15.16 -10.01
N MET A 221 -0.02 -14.17 -10.87
CA MET A 221 -0.93 -14.22 -12.01
C MET A 221 -1.22 -15.68 -12.36
N ASP A 222 -2.50 -16.05 -12.50
CA ASP A 222 -2.93 -17.36 -13.01
C ASP A 222 -2.31 -17.73 -14.40
N GLY A 223 -1.43 -16.88 -14.96
CA GLY A 223 -0.63 -17.11 -16.15
C GLY A 223 0.88 -17.34 -15.98
N VAL A 224 1.50 -17.21 -14.79
CA VAL A 224 2.95 -17.51 -14.62
C VAL A 224 3.20 -18.39 -13.40
N GLU A 225 3.58 -19.63 -13.67
CA GLU A 225 3.74 -20.73 -12.71
C GLU A 225 4.79 -20.47 -11.62
N HIS A 226 4.40 -19.90 -10.48
CA HIS A 226 5.18 -19.99 -9.23
C HIS A 226 4.31 -20.60 -8.12
N ARG A 227 4.01 -21.90 -8.30
CA ARG A 227 3.08 -22.74 -7.53
C ARG A 227 3.58 -23.21 -6.15
N VAL A 228 4.43 -22.45 -5.47
CA VAL A 228 5.08 -22.97 -4.24
C VAL A 228 4.48 -22.36 -2.98
N LEU A 229 4.53 -21.04 -2.79
CA LEU A 229 4.16 -20.45 -1.49
C LEU A 229 2.63 -20.46 -1.22
N TRP A 230 1.82 -20.10 -2.22
CA TRP A 230 0.38 -19.91 -2.04
C TRP A 230 -0.47 -21.16 -2.34
N THR A 231 0.10 -22.16 -3.00
CA THR A 231 -0.60 -23.40 -3.37
C THR A 231 -0.11 -24.64 -2.62
N GLN A 232 1.13 -24.69 -2.11
CA GLN A 232 1.61 -25.84 -1.33
C GLN A 232 1.24 -25.76 0.15
N LEU A 233 1.25 -24.56 0.76
CA LEU A 233 0.81 -24.36 2.14
C LEU A 233 -0.65 -24.80 2.37
N PRO A 234 -1.62 -24.41 1.52
CA PRO A 234 -2.99 -24.90 1.66
C PRO A 234 -3.14 -26.39 1.41
N LYS A 235 -2.30 -26.99 0.54
CA LYS A 235 -2.29 -28.44 0.27
C LYS A 235 -1.75 -29.25 1.45
N LEU A 236 -0.82 -28.71 2.22
CA LEU A 236 -0.23 -29.38 3.38
C LEU A 236 -1.21 -29.42 4.58
N ILE A 237 -2.09 -28.42 4.70
CA ILE A 237 -3.07 -28.28 5.80
C ILE A 237 -4.45 -28.88 5.41
N TRP A 238 -4.62 -29.20 4.13
CA TRP A 238 -5.83 -29.71 3.48
C TRP A 238 -6.51 -30.93 4.12
N PRO A 239 -5.79 -31.94 4.67
CA PRO A 239 -6.43 -33.14 5.20
C PRO A 239 -7.20 -32.90 6.52
N VAL A 240 -6.97 -31.77 7.19
CA VAL A 240 -7.42 -31.55 8.58
C VAL A 240 -8.64 -30.64 8.69
N PHE A 241 -8.85 -29.70 7.75
CA PHE A 241 -9.82 -28.60 7.94
C PHE A 241 -10.98 -28.50 6.92
N GLY A 242 -11.06 -29.36 5.89
CA GLY A 242 -12.21 -29.40 4.97
C GLY A 242 -12.28 -28.26 3.94
N ARG A 243 -13.12 -28.41 2.91
CA ARG A 243 -13.16 -27.54 1.72
C ARG A 243 -13.72 -26.12 1.98
N ASP A 244 -14.51 -25.95 3.05
CA ASP A 244 -15.23 -24.71 3.39
C ASP A 244 -14.43 -23.74 4.29
N THR A 245 -13.26 -24.15 4.79
CA THR A 245 -12.38 -23.30 5.62
C THR A 245 -11.35 -22.50 4.81
N LYS A 246 -11.33 -22.63 3.48
CA LYS A 246 -10.37 -21.94 2.59
C LYS A 246 -10.26 -20.44 2.88
N SER A 247 -11.39 -19.75 2.96
CA SER A 247 -11.45 -18.31 3.22
C SER A 247 -10.82 -17.91 4.54
N LEU A 248 -11.12 -18.66 5.60
CA LEU A 248 -10.57 -18.43 6.95
C LEU A 248 -9.08 -18.74 7.01
N VAL A 249 -8.62 -19.83 6.38
CA VAL A 249 -7.19 -20.19 6.34
C VAL A 249 -6.39 -19.14 5.58
N HIS A 250 -6.91 -18.64 4.45
CA HIS A 250 -6.24 -17.57 3.70
C HIS A 250 -6.19 -16.26 4.49
N LEU A 251 -7.27 -15.87 5.19
CA LEU A 251 -7.28 -14.70 6.06
C LEU A 251 -6.33 -14.85 7.25
N ALA A 252 -6.29 -16.01 7.90
CA ALA A 252 -5.37 -16.31 8.98
C ALA A 252 -3.90 -16.25 8.50
N THR A 253 -3.64 -16.76 7.28
CA THR A 253 -2.32 -16.67 6.65
C THR A 253 -1.96 -15.22 6.37
N ALA A 254 -2.87 -14.41 5.82
CA ALA A 254 -2.67 -12.99 5.57
C ALA A 254 -2.39 -12.21 6.87
N ALA A 255 -3.15 -12.49 7.93
CA ALA A 255 -2.91 -11.93 9.26
C ALA A 255 -1.53 -12.37 9.81
N GLY A 256 -1.14 -13.63 9.59
CA GLY A 256 0.18 -14.13 9.91
C GLY A 256 1.29 -13.38 9.17
N VAL A 257 1.16 -13.18 7.86
CA VAL A 257 2.09 -12.36 7.05
C VAL A 257 2.16 -10.93 7.58
N TRP A 258 1.02 -10.34 7.95
CA TRP A 258 0.97 -9.01 8.54
C TRP A 258 1.71 -8.94 9.87
N ILE A 259 1.48 -9.89 10.78
CA ILE A 259 2.16 -9.97 12.08
C ILE A 259 3.66 -10.18 11.88
N VAL A 260 4.06 -11.15 11.07
CA VAL A 260 5.47 -11.48 10.82
C VAL A 260 6.20 -10.31 10.17
N GLY A 261 5.61 -9.69 9.14
CA GLY A 261 6.18 -8.51 8.49
C GLY A 261 6.34 -7.33 9.45
N THR A 262 5.36 -7.12 10.34
CA THR A 262 5.42 -6.08 11.38
C THR A 262 6.50 -6.40 12.42
N ILE A 263 6.57 -7.63 12.93
CA ILE A 263 7.59 -8.04 13.90
C ILE A 263 8.98 -7.93 13.28
N ALA A 264 9.17 -8.40 12.05
CA ALA A 264 10.44 -8.30 11.32
C ALA A 264 10.88 -6.84 11.17
N ALA A 265 9.94 -5.94 10.81
CA ALA A 265 10.20 -4.50 10.72
C ALA A 265 10.64 -3.91 12.08
N LEU A 266 9.95 -4.26 13.17
CA LEU A 266 10.28 -3.78 14.51
C LEU A 266 11.64 -4.31 15.01
N LEU A 267 11.91 -5.61 14.80
CA LEU A 267 13.18 -6.23 15.15
C LEU A 267 14.34 -5.61 14.36
N TRP A 268 14.13 -5.36 13.07
CA TRP A 268 15.12 -4.70 12.23
C TRP A 268 15.42 -3.28 12.73
N ALA A 269 14.37 -2.47 12.97
CA ALA A 269 14.51 -1.11 13.48
C ALA A 269 15.21 -1.09 14.85
N ARG A 270 14.93 -2.06 15.72
CA ARG A 270 15.59 -2.21 17.02
C ARG A 270 17.07 -2.58 16.90
N ARG A 271 17.44 -3.44 15.94
CA ARG A 271 18.83 -3.92 15.76
C ARG A 271 19.74 -2.92 15.03
N ARG A 272 19.23 -2.25 14.00
CA ARG A 272 20.04 -1.38 13.12
C ARG A 272 19.82 0.12 13.34
N GLY A 273 18.84 0.47 14.16
CA GLY A 273 18.33 1.84 14.26
C GLY A 273 17.46 2.19 13.05
N PHE A 274 16.45 3.04 13.27
CA PHE A 274 15.62 3.56 12.18
C PHE A 274 16.25 4.85 11.63
N GLN A 275 16.80 4.79 10.41
CA GLN A 275 17.40 5.94 9.72
C GLN A 275 16.70 6.17 8.39
N ILE A 276 16.13 7.36 8.20
CA ILE A 276 15.50 7.77 6.95
C ILE A 276 16.58 8.38 6.03
N ARG A 277 16.66 7.91 4.78
CA ARG A 277 17.64 8.34 3.77
C ARG A 277 17.08 9.40 2.80
#